data_AF-A0A9E6BUI8-F1
#
_entry.id   AF-A0A9E6BUI8-F1
#
_cell.length_a   1.000
_cell.length_b   1.000
_cell.length_c   1.000
_cell.angle_alpha   90.00
_cell.angle_beta   90.00
_cell.angle_gamma   90.00
#
_symmetry.space_group_name_H-M   'P 1'
#
loop_
_entity.id
_entity.type
_entity.pdbx_description
1 polymer ?
#
loop_
_entity_poly.entity_id
_entity_poly.type
_entity_poly.pdbx_seq_one_letter_code
_entity_poly.pdbx_strand_id
1 'polypeptide(L)'
;VAEEATFEYDSLTLNWRDIKTYHHRLLRYSERHLQKVILYRLLKQNGVTAMPDNIYEIYSSDNVRQLRPRLDPVNFWYDRVMLKRVRRQNLGAFRRV
;
A
#
# COMPACT_ATOMS: atom_id res chain seq x y z
N VAL A 1 44.96 1.76 14.99
CA VAL A 1 43.72 1.58 14.20
C VAL A 1 43.49 0.08 14.11
N ALA A 2 42.30 -0.42 14.47
CA ALA A 2 41.99 -1.85 14.37
C ALA A 2 41.57 -2.16 12.93
N GLU A 3 42.53 -2.51 12.07
CA GLU A 3 42.32 -2.72 10.63
C GLU A 3 41.52 -4.00 10.31
N GLU A 4 41.37 -4.90 11.27
CA GLU A 4 40.66 -6.19 11.11
C GLU A 4 39.31 -6.25 11.82
N ALA A 5 38.80 -5.14 12.37
CA ALA A 5 37.50 -5.14 13.04
C ALA A 5 36.35 -5.19 12.00
N THR A 6 35.87 -6.40 11.70
CA THR A 6 34.67 -6.61 10.87
C THR A 6 33.41 -6.75 11.72
N PHE A 7 32.32 -6.10 11.29
CA PHE A 7 31.00 -6.35 11.86
C PHE A 7 30.38 -7.57 11.17
N GLU A 8 30.24 -8.66 11.92
CA GLU A 8 29.38 -9.77 11.50
C GLU A 8 27.95 -9.47 11.94
N TYR A 9 27.04 -9.46 10.98
CA TYR A 9 25.61 -9.43 11.24
C TYR A 9 25.08 -10.85 11.06
N ASP A 10 24.26 -11.31 11.99
CA ASP A 10 23.50 -12.54 11.79
C ASP A 10 22.77 -12.46 10.45
N SER A 11 23.06 -13.42 9.57
CA SER A 11 22.30 -13.55 8.33
C SER A 11 20.83 -13.79 8.70
N LEU A 12 19.94 -13.04 8.04
CA LEU A 12 18.51 -13.11 8.31
C LEU A 12 18.02 -14.53 7.99
N THR A 13 17.87 -15.36 9.02
CA THR A 13 17.34 -16.72 8.85
C THR A 13 15.88 -16.60 8.48
N LEU A 14 15.51 -17.10 7.30
CA LEU A 14 14.16 -16.98 6.77
C LEU A 14 13.22 -17.91 7.57
N ASN A 15 12.69 -17.44 8.70
CA ASN A 15 11.78 -18.22 9.52
C ASN A 15 10.37 -18.19 8.90
N TRP A 16 9.60 -19.27 9.02
CA TRP A 16 8.20 -19.30 8.60
C TRP A 16 7.35 -18.20 9.25
N ARG A 17 7.72 -17.80 10.47
CA ARG A 17 7.12 -16.65 11.18
C ARG A 17 7.38 -15.32 10.43
N ASP A 18 8.53 -15.18 9.79
CA ASP A 18 8.91 -13.98 9.04
C ASP A 18 8.18 -13.89 7.70
N ILE A 19 7.82 -15.02 7.08
CA ILE A 19 7.03 -15.03 5.85
C ILE A 19 5.68 -14.35 6.07
N LYS A 20 5.01 -14.62 7.20
CA LYS A 20 3.73 -13.97 7.54
C LYS A 20 3.90 -12.46 7.73
N THR A 21 4.95 -12.06 8.44
CA THR A 21 5.27 -10.64 8.68
C THR A 21 5.61 -9.94 7.36
N TYR A 22 6.40 -10.58 6.51
CA TYR A 22 6.78 -10.08 5.19
C TYR A 22 5.58 -9.97 4.25
N HIS A 23 4.69 -10.97 4.26
CA HIS A 23 3.43 -10.92 3.52
C HIS A 23 2.56 -9.73 3.93
N HIS A 24 2.38 -9.49 5.24
CA HIS A 24 1.64 -8.31 5.73
C HIS A 24 2.33 -7.00 5.35
N ARG A 25 3.66 -6.97 5.35
CA ARG A 25 4.44 -5.81 4.92
C ARG A 25 4.18 -5.47 3.46
N LEU A 26 4.17 -6.48 2.57
CA LEU A 26 3.89 -6.28 1.15
C LEU A 26 2.45 -5.79 0.90
N LEU A 27 1.46 -6.30 1.64
CA LEU A 27 0.10 -5.78 1.60
C LEU A 27 0.03 -4.30 2.00
N ARG A 28 0.69 -3.90 3.10
CA ARG A 28 0.73 -2.50 3.56
C ARG A 28 1.43 -1.60 2.55
N TYR A 29 2.48 -2.08 1.89
CA TYR A 29 3.19 -1.32 0.86
C TYR A 29 2.33 -1.12 -0.38
N SER A 30 1.59 -2.15 -0.78
CA SER A 30 0.60 -2.03 -1.84
C SER A 30 -0.51 -1.04 -1.51
N GLU A 31 -1.09 -1.10 -0.31
CA GLU A 31 -2.11 -0.14 0.14
C GLU A 31 -1.60 1.30 0.09
N ARG A 32 -0.41 1.57 0.65
CA ARG A 32 0.20 2.91 0.60
C ARG A 32 0.47 3.38 -0.82
N HIS A 33 0.86 2.48 -1.72
CA HIS A 33 1.06 2.83 -3.11
C HIS A 33 -0.26 3.31 -3.75
N LEU A 34 -1.35 2.57 -3.57
CA LEU A 34 -2.67 2.96 -4.09
C LEU A 34 -3.14 4.29 -3.48
N GLN A 35 -2.96 4.48 -2.17
CA GLN A 35 -3.30 5.74 -1.50
C GLN A 35 -2.52 6.91 -2.08
N LYS A 36 -1.20 6.75 -2.25
CA LYS A 36 -0.31 7.77 -2.81
C LYS A 36 -0.75 8.17 -4.23
N VAL A 37 -1.13 7.21 -5.07
CA VAL A 37 -1.60 7.47 -6.44
C VAL A 37 -2.84 8.37 -6.44
N ILE A 38 -3.83 8.07 -5.59
CA ILE A 38 -5.04 8.90 -5.49
C ILE A 38 -4.71 10.26 -4.88
N LEU A 39 -4.05 10.28 -3.73
CA LEU A 39 -3.76 11.49 -2.98
C LEU A 39 -2.97 12.49 -3.82
N TYR A 40 -1.94 12.03 -4.54
CA TYR A 40 -1.14 12.92 -5.37
C TYR A 40 -1.92 13.49 -6.55
N ARG A 41 -2.85 12.73 -7.12
CA ARG A 41 -3.75 13.25 -8.15
C ARG A 41 -4.65 14.35 -7.58
N LEU A 42 -5.29 14.09 -6.43
CA LEU A 42 -6.17 15.06 -5.77
C LEU A 42 -5.44 16.36 -5.41
N LEU A 43 -4.26 16.24 -4.79
CA LEU A 43 -3.42 17.39 -4.41
C LEU A 43 -2.91 18.15 -5.63
N LYS A 44 -2.56 17.47 -6.73
CA LYS A 44 -2.17 18.13 -7.99
C LYS A 44 -3.32 18.93 -8.62
N GLN A 45 -4.56 18.48 -8.45
CA GLN A 45 -5.73 19.11 -9.05
C GLN A 45 -6.26 20.28 -8.22
N ASN A 46 -6.29 20.12 -6.90
CA ASN A 46 -7.01 21.02 -5.99
C ASN A 46 -6.10 21.71 -4.97
N GLY A 47 -4.80 21.39 -4.95
CA GLY A 47 -3.87 21.91 -3.95
C GLY A 47 -4.08 21.29 -2.57
N VAL A 48 -3.58 21.98 -1.54
CA VAL A 48 -3.54 21.47 -0.16
C VAL A 48 -4.92 21.33 0.49
N THR A 49 -5.94 22.03 -0.03
CA THR A 49 -7.32 21.97 0.47
C THR A 49 -7.98 20.61 0.25
N ALA A 50 -7.44 19.78 -0.65
CA ALA A 50 -7.89 18.41 -0.86
C ALA A 50 -7.17 17.37 0.02
N MET A 51 -6.42 17.82 1.03
CA MET A 51 -5.85 16.93 2.05
C MET A 51 -6.99 16.32 2.87
N PRO A 52 -7.09 14.98 2.96
CA PRO A 52 -8.12 14.35 3.77
C PRO A 52 -7.75 14.41 5.26
N ASP A 53 -8.75 14.47 6.13
CA ASP A 53 -8.54 14.31 7.58
C ASP A 53 -8.16 12.85 7.90
N ASN A 54 -8.77 11.92 7.16
CA ASN A 54 -8.43 10.50 7.21
C ASN A 54 -8.07 9.97 5.82
N ILE A 55 -6.90 9.35 5.69
CA ILE A 55 -6.42 8.78 4.42
C ILE A 55 -7.41 7.83 3.74
N TYR A 56 -8.32 7.18 4.48
CA TYR A 56 -9.32 6.28 3.92
C TYR A 56 -10.45 7.00 3.16
N GLU A 57 -10.64 8.31 3.38
CA GLU A 57 -11.66 9.14 2.71
C GLU A 57 -11.37 9.32 1.21
N ILE A 58 -10.11 9.19 0.80
CA ILE A 58 -9.72 9.33 -0.61
C ILE A 58 -10.30 8.23 -1.49
N TYR A 59 -10.79 7.13 -0.90
CA TYR A 59 -11.29 5.98 -1.62
C TYR A 59 -12.71 6.16 -2.14
N SER A 60 -13.07 7.31 -2.72
CA SER A 60 -14.35 7.46 -3.42
C SER A 60 -14.49 6.47 -4.60
N SER A 61 -15.73 6.19 -5.01
CA SER A 61 -16.03 5.31 -6.15
C SER A 61 -15.25 5.67 -7.41
N ASP A 62 -15.19 6.96 -7.73
CA ASP A 62 -14.50 7.48 -8.91
C ASP A 62 -12.98 7.34 -8.78
N ASN A 63 -12.44 7.59 -7.59
CA ASN A 63 -11.01 7.44 -7.34
C ASN A 63 -10.55 5.99 -7.48
N VAL A 64 -11.36 5.05 -6.97
CA VAL A 64 -11.07 3.60 -6.98
C VAL A 64 -11.20 3.00 -8.38
N ARG A 65 -12.12 3.50 -9.22
CA ARG A 65 -12.27 3.07 -10.62
C ARG A 65 -11.02 3.33 -11.46
N GLN A 66 -10.31 4.40 -11.14
CA GLN A 66 -9.11 4.82 -11.88
C GLN A 66 -7.83 4.09 -11.45
N LEU A 67 -7.86 3.36 -10.32
CA LEU A 67 -6.69 2.62 -9.83
C LEU A 67 -6.36 1.40 -10.72
N ARG A 68 -5.06 1.20 -10.95
CA ARG A 68 -4.49 0.05 -11.66
C ARG A 68 -3.32 -0.53 -10.86
N PRO A 69 -3.11 -1.86 -10.89
CA PRO A 69 -1.95 -2.47 -10.25
C PRO A 69 -0.66 -2.11 -11.01
N ARG A 70 0.47 -2.07 -10.30
CA ARG A 70 1.80 -2.01 -10.91
C ARG A 70 2.08 -3.27 -11.72
N LEU A 71 2.90 -3.16 -12.76
CA LEU A 71 3.20 -4.28 -13.67
C LEU A 71 4.30 -5.23 -13.18
N ASP A 72 5.05 -4.87 -12.13
CA ASP A 72 6.07 -5.76 -11.60
C ASP A 72 5.44 -7.00 -10.94
N PRO A 73 5.97 -8.23 -11.12
CA PRO A 73 5.22 -9.45 -10.80
C PRO A 73 4.80 -9.57 -9.32
N VAL A 74 5.71 -9.23 -8.41
CA VAL A 74 5.45 -9.34 -6.97
C VAL A 74 4.40 -8.33 -6.57
N ASN A 75 4.61 -7.03 -6.84
CA ASN A 75 3.65 -6.02 -6.44
C ASN A 75 2.34 -6.14 -7.20
N PHE A 76 2.33 -6.61 -8.45
CA PHE A 76 1.10 -6.81 -9.22
C PHE A 76 0.12 -7.71 -8.47
N TRP A 77 0.61 -8.80 -7.87
CA TRP A 77 -0.23 -9.70 -7.09
C TRP A 77 -0.81 -8.99 -5.86
N TYR A 78 0.04 -8.32 -5.07
CA TYR A 78 -0.39 -7.61 -3.86
C TYR A 78 -1.34 -6.45 -4.18
N ASP A 79 -1.07 -5.70 -5.25
CA ASP A 79 -1.90 -4.60 -5.75
C ASP A 79 -3.27 -5.10 -6.18
N ARG A 80 -3.36 -6.25 -6.85
CA ARG A 80 -4.65 -6.86 -7.21
C ARG A 80 -5.45 -7.28 -5.98
N VAL A 81 -4.80 -7.91 -4.99
CA VAL A 81 -5.44 -8.30 -3.73
C VAL A 81 -5.98 -7.06 -3.02
N MET A 82 -5.16 -6.01 -2.91
CA MET A 82 -5.54 -4.79 -2.21
C MET A 82 -6.63 -4.01 -2.96
N LEU A 83 -6.55 -3.90 -4.28
CA LEU A 83 -7.61 -3.33 -5.13
C LEU A 83 -8.95 -4.02 -4.92
N LYS A 84 -8.96 -5.37 -4.88
CA LYS A 84 -10.17 -6.14 -4.63
C LYS A 84 -10.74 -5.84 -3.24
N ARG A 85 -9.88 -5.71 -2.23
CA ARG A 85 -10.26 -5.36 -0.86
C ARG A 85 -10.87 -3.95 -0.78
N VAL A 86 -10.20 -2.93 -1.33
CA VAL A 86 -10.69 -1.54 -1.35
C VAL A 86 -12.03 -1.45 -2.08
N ARG A 87 -12.17 -2.13 -3.22
CA ARG A 87 -13.44 -2.18 -3.96
C ARG A 87 -14.57 -2.79 -3.14
N ARG A 88 -14.31 -3.88 -2.42
CA ARG A 88 -15.30 -4.51 -1.52
C ARG A 88 -15.70 -3.61 -0.36
N GLN A 89 -14.74 -2.95 0.28
CA GLN A 89 -15.00 -2.04 1.40
C GLN A 89 -15.85 -0.84 0.95
N ASN A 90 -15.55 -0.29 -0.23
CA ASN A 90 -16.37 0.76 -0.83
C ASN A 90 -17.80 0.33 -1.13
N LEU A 91 -17.97 -0.84 -1.75
CA LEU A 91 -19.30 -1.40 -2.03
C LEU A 91 -20.07 -1.73 -0.74
N GLY A 92 -19.38 -2.09 0.34
CA GLY A 92 -19.96 -2.35 1.66
C GLY A 92 -20.35 -1.08 2.42
N ALA A 93 -19.59 0.00 2.29
CA ALA A 93 -19.92 1.31 2.89
C ALA A 93 -21.17 1.92 2.23
N PHE A 94 -21.34 1.74 0.93
CA PHE A 94 -22.51 2.22 0.19
C PHE A 94 -23.82 1.44 0.50
N ARG A 95 -23.73 0.22 1.05
CA ARG A 95 -24.91 -0.59 1.42
C ARG A 95 -25.49 -0.28 2.80
N ARG A 96 -24.86 0.60 3.59
CA ARG A 96 -25.30 0.96 4.95
C ARG A 96 -25.85 2.39 5.07
N VAL A 97 -26.01 3.09 3.95
CA VAL A 97 -26.68 4.40 3.85
C VAL A 97 -27.92 4.19 2.99
#